data_AF-A0A1F3RBL0-F1
#
_entry.id   AF-A0A1F3RBL0-F1
#
_cell.length_a   1.000
_cell.length_b   1.000
_cell.length_c   1.000
_cell.angle_alpha   90.00
_cell.angle_beta   90.00
_cell.angle_gamma   90.00
#
_symmetry.space_group_name_H-M   'P 1'
#
loop_
_entity.id
_entity.type
_entity.pdbx_description
1 polymer ?
#
loop_
_entity_poly.entity_id
_entity_poly.type
_entity_poly.pdbx_seq_one_letter_code
_entity_poly.pdbx_strand_id
1 'polypeptide(L)' 'MQGTQGYRPDKDNYRINSINNKTFSGYHILAYYYVSWALAMPDEVNKLGLDYDKEFEMALLMNKQNK' A
#
# COMPACT_ATOMS: atom_id res chain seq x y z
N MET A 1 14.57 -8.37 3.52
CA MET A 1 13.12 -8.09 3.53
C MET A 1 12.91 -6.70 2.93
N GLN A 2 12.32 -6.60 1.73
CA GLN A 2 11.91 -5.30 1.20
C GLN A 2 10.76 -4.80 2.10
N GLY A 3 10.94 -3.66 2.76
CA GLY A 3 9.98 -3.14 3.75
C GLY A 3 10.59 -2.79 5.11
N THR A 4 11.62 -3.52 5.59
CA THR A 4 12.25 -3.22 6.89
C THR A 4 13.10 -1.96 6.88
N GLN A 5 13.52 -1.49 5.70
CA GLN A 5 14.23 -0.21 5.53
C GLN A 5 13.31 0.93 5.05
N GLY A 6 12.00 0.70 5.05
CA GLY A 6 11.02 1.63 4.49
C GLY A 6 11.07 1.71 2.95
N TYR A 7 10.11 2.45 2.39
CA TYR A 7 10.05 2.75 0.97
C TYR A 7 10.17 4.24 0.76
N ARG A 8 11.05 4.62 -0.15
CA ARG A 8 11.24 5.99 -0.62
C ARG A 8 10.18 6.38 -1.65
N PRO A 9 9.40 7.45 -1.44
CA PRO A 9 8.38 7.92 -2.39
C PRO A 9 8.97 8.36 -3.73
N ASP A 10 10.20 8.88 -3.73
CA ASP A 10 10.90 9.45 -4.89
C ASP A 10 11.54 8.43 -5.83
N LYS A 11 11.29 7.13 -5.61
CA LYS A 11 11.89 6.04 -6.39
C LYS A 11 10.83 5.31 -7.22
N ASP A 12 11.13 5.09 -8.50
CA ASP A 12 10.14 4.59 -9.48
C ASP A 12 10.35 3.18 -10.03
N ASN A 13 11.30 2.43 -9.46
CA ASN A 13 11.69 1.12 -9.96
C ASN A 13 11.47 -0.02 -8.94
N TYR A 14 10.47 0.11 -8.07
CA TYR A 14 10.11 -0.98 -7.18
C TYR A 14 9.41 -2.11 -7.92
N ARG A 15 9.56 -3.33 -7.40
CA ARG A 15 8.98 -4.55 -7.98
C ARG A 15 8.35 -5.38 -6.87
N ILE A 16 7.18 -5.94 -7.13
CA ILE A 16 6.50 -6.87 -6.24
C ILE A 16 6.64 -8.26 -6.87
N ASN A 17 7.25 -9.21 -6.17
CA ASN A 17 7.55 -10.54 -6.74
C ASN A 17 6.31 -11.31 -7.20
N SER A 18 5.13 -11.04 -6.62
CA SER A 18 3.86 -11.65 -7.05
C SER A 18 3.25 -10.97 -8.28
N ILE A 19 3.72 -9.77 -8.67
CA ILE A 19 3.24 -9.01 -9.82
C ILE A 19 4.40 -8.81 -10.79
N ASN A 20 4.56 -9.80 -11.67
CA ASN A 20 5.64 -9.82 -12.66
C ASN A 20 5.47 -8.74 -13.74
N ASN A 21 6.59 -8.37 -14.37
CA ASN A 21 6.65 -7.46 -15.51
C ASN A 21 6.11 -6.03 -15.28
N LYS A 22 6.04 -5.59 -14.02
CA LYS A 22 5.63 -4.24 -13.67
C LYS A 22 6.60 -3.59 -12.68
N THR A 23 6.87 -2.31 -12.90
CA THR A 23 7.54 -1.44 -11.93
C THR A 23 6.56 -0.47 -11.33
N PHE A 24 6.81 -0.08 -10.09
CA PHE A 24 5.95 0.76 -9.30
C PHE A 24 6.72 1.95 -8.73
N SER A 25 6.03 3.09 -8.64
CA SER A 25 6.53 4.24 -7.88
C SER A 25 6.54 3.97 -6.38
N GLY A 26 7.28 4.78 -5.65
CA GLY A 26 7.36 4.69 -4.19
C GLY A 26 5.98 4.83 -3.57
N TYR A 27 5.18 5.79 -4.04
CA TYR A 27 3.79 5.94 -3.63
C TYR A 27 2.93 4.71 -3.93
N HIS A 28 3.10 4.09 -5.11
CA HIS A 28 2.37 2.87 -5.44
C HIS A 28 2.70 1.71 -4.47
N ILE A 29 3.97 1.55 -4.09
CA ILE A 29 4.35 0.51 -3.13
C ILE A 29 3.86 0.82 -1.72
N LEU A 30 3.96 2.08 -1.28
CA LEU A 30 3.46 2.49 0.02
C LEU A 30 1.95 2.23 0.12
N ALA A 31 1.19 2.61 -0.90
CA ALA A 31 -0.24 2.31 -1.00
C ALA A 31 -0.52 0.80 -1.01
N TYR A 32 0.22 0.03 -1.83
CA TYR A 32 0.07 -1.44 -1.89
C TYR A 32 0.34 -2.10 -0.54
N TYR A 33 1.39 -1.66 0.16
CA TYR A 33 1.76 -2.21 1.46
C TYR A 33 0.74 -1.85 2.53
N TYR A 34 0.30 -0.60 2.57
CA TYR A 34 -0.75 -0.14 3.47
C TYR A 34 -2.03 -0.95 3.28
N VAL A 35 -2.53 -1.07 2.04
CA VAL A 35 -3.75 -1.85 1.74
C VAL A 35 -3.58 -3.32 2.11
N SER A 36 -2.42 -3.92 1.81
CA SER A 36 -2.14 -5.32 2.17
C SER A 36 -2.20 -5.54 3.68
N TRP A 37 -1.66 -4.62 4.47
CA TRP A 37 -1.71 -4.67 5.93
C TRP A 37 -3.10 -4.39 6.48
N ALA A 38 -3.83 -3.43 5.90
CA ALA A 38 -5.20 -3.13 6.31
C ALA A 38 -6.15 -4.31 6.07
N LEU A 39 -5.89 -5.12 5.04
CA LEU A 39 -6.65 -6.33 4.78
C LEU A 39 -6.22 -7.51 5.67
N ALA A 40 -4.93 -7.65 5.96
CA ALA A 40 -4.40 -8.82 6.67
C ALA A 40 -4.40 -8.67 8.21
N MET A 41 -4.11 -7.47 8.71
CA MET A 41 -3.89 -7.15 10.13
C MET A 41 -4.36 -5.70 10.43
N PRO A 42 -5.67 -5.42 10.38
CA PRO A 42 -6.22 -4.07 10.53
C PRO A 42 -5.81 -3.38 11.85
N ASP A 43 -5.72 -4.13 12.95
CA ASP A 43 -5.36 -3.60 14.28
C ASP A 43 -3.91 -3.09 14.36
N GLU A 44 -3.05 -3.53 13.44
CA GLU A 44 -1.62 -3.23 13.42
C GLU A 44 -1.26 -2.14 12.40
N VAL A 45 -2.19 -1.73 11.53
CA VAL A 45 -1.96 -0.73 10.47
C VAL A 45 -1.50 0.61 11.03
N ASN A 46 -2.08 1.05 12.14
CA ASN A 46 -1.74 2.32 12.79
C ASN A 46 -0.27 2.38 13.24
N LYS A 47 0.39 1.23 13.43
CA LYS A 47 1.81 1.15 13.80
C LYS A 47 2.75 1.40 12.62
N LEU A 48 2.25 1.39 11.39
CA LEU A 48 3.04 1.69 10.19
C LEU A 48 3.43 3.18 10.10
N GLY A 49 2.72 4.06 10.82
CA GLY A 49 2.97 5.51 10.79
C GLY A 49 2.67 6.15 9.42
N LEU A 50 1.79 5.52 8.63
CA LEU A 50 1.34 6.01 7.34
C LEU A 50 -0.06 6.63 7.48
N ASP A 51 -0.20 7.87 7.06
CA ASP A 51 -1.46 8.62 7.16
C ASP A 51 -2.31 8.40 5.89
N TYR A 52 -2.74 7.14 5.67
CA TYR A 52 -3.56 6.72 4.52
C TYR A 52 -4.96 6.23 4.90
N ASP A 53 -5.36 6.41 6.16
CA ASP A 53 -6.63 5.89 6.68
C ASP A 53 -7.83 6.43 5.89
N LYS A 54 -7.82 7.73 5.58
CA LYS A 54 -8.90 8.40 4.83
C LYS A 54 -8.96 7.94 3.38
N GLU A 55 -7.81 7.81 2.73
CA GLU A 55 -7.66 7.34 1.36
C GLU A 55 -8.15 5.89 1.23
N PHE A 56 -7.86 5.07 2.24
CA PHE A 56 -8.32 3.69 2.28
C PHE A 56 -9.83 3.59 2.49
N GLU A 57 -10.40 4.36 3.42
CA GLU A 57 -11.86 4.45 3.59
C GLU A 57 -12.55 4.90 2.31
N MET A 58 -12.02 5.93 1.64
CA MET A 58 -12.54 6.41 0.36
C MET A 58 -12.49 5.30 -0.70
N ALA A 59 -11.37 4.58 -0.81
CA ALA A 59 -11.24 3.46 -1.75
C ALA A 59 -12.26 2.34 -1.49
N LEU A 60 -12.54 2.02 -0.22
CA LEU A 60 -13.57 1.05 0.15
C LEU A 60 -14.98 1.51 -0.25
N LEU A 61 -15.30 2.79 -0.08
CA LEU A 61 -16.57 3.37 -0.51
C LEU A 61 -16.74 3.28 -2.03
N MET A 62 -15.71 3.66 -2.80
CA MET A 62 -15.74 3.57 -4.26
C MET A 62 -15.85 2.13 -4.75
N ASN A 63 -15.17 1.19 -4.10
CA ASN A 63 -15.27 -0.24 -4.46
C ASN A 63 -16.66 -0.81 -4.20
N LYS A 64 -17.34 -0.39 -3.11
CA LYS A 64 -18.73 -0.79 -2.83
C LYS A 64 -19.72 -0.23 -3.84
N GLN A 65 -19.49 0.96 -4.39
CA GLN A 65 -20.33 1.57 -5.42
C GLN A 65 -20.20 0.89 -6.80
N ASN A 66 -19.10 0.19 -7.04
CA ASN A 66 -18.82 -0.51 -8.30
C ASN A 66 -19.24 -1.99 -8.29
N LYS A 67 -19.90 -2.47 -7.23
CA LYS A 67 -20.48 -3.81 -7.09
C LYS A 67 -21.99 -3.77 -7.20
#